data_AF-A0A2G2WSJ0-F1
#
_entry.id   AF-A0A2G2WSJ0-F1
#
_cell.length_a   1.000
_cell.length_b   1.000
_cell.length_c   1.000
_cell.angle_alpha   90.00
_cell.angle_beta   90.00
_cell.angle_gamma   90.00
#
_symmetry.space_group_name_H-M   'P 1'
#
loop_
_entity.id
_entity.type
_entity.pdbx_description
1 polymer ?
#
loop_
_entity_poly.entity_id
_entity_poly.type
_entity_poly.pdbx_seq_one_letter_code
_entity_poly.pdbx_strand_id
1 'polypeptide(L)'
;EIVKNKQLAYSFDPTKKACFGVLPRYAKNESLITWFELPNCFIFHNANSREDEDDMILITFRLQNPDLDAINGTEKEQQRDGFKHELYEMWFNMKNGLASQKKLSESTVDFPWVNENYTVRVVFGSVNASNQESR
;
A
#
# COMPACT_ATOMS: atom_id res chain seq x y z
N GLU A 1 18.55 -16.69 -0.67
CA GLU A 1 19.26 -15.46 -0.33
C GLU A 1 18.50 -14.31 -1.01
N ILE A 2 17.95 -13.36 -0.22
CA ILE A 2 17.00 -12.31 -0.69
C ILE A 2 17.73 -11.11 -1.32
N VAL A 3 19.06 -11.09 -1.25
CA VAL A 3 19.93 -10.05 -1.79
C VAL A 3 20.94 -10.72 -2.71
N LYS A 4 21.00 -10.30 -3.98
CA LYS A 4 22.09 -10.62 -4.90
C LYS A 4 22.69 -9.28 -5.36
N ASN A 5 24.02 -9.17 -5.36
CA ASN A 5 24.73 -7.97 -5.79
C ASN A 5 24.32 -6.66 -5.07
N LYS A 6 24.01 -6.73 -3.76
CA LYS A 6 23.51 -5.60 -2.94
C LYS A 6 22.14 -5.03 -3.36
N GLN A 7 21.50 -5.58 -4.37
CA GLN A 7 20.16 -5.17 -4.81
C GLN A 7 19.09 -6.12 -4.26
N LEU A 8 17.93 -5.57 -3.92
CA LEU A 8 16.77 -6.36 -3.54
C LEU A 8 16.23 -7.11 -4.77
N ALA A 9 15.65 -8.29 -4.55
CA ALA A 9 14.99 -9.07 -5.60
C ALA A 9 13.71 -8.41 -6.16
N TYR A 10 13.36 -7.21 -5.69
CA TYR A 10 12.16 -6.47 -6.04
C TYR A 10 12.53 -5.03 -6.38
N SER A 11 12.10 -4.56 -7.55
CA SER A 11 12.24 -3.17 -7.99
C SER A 11 10.88 -2.48 -8.03
N PHE A 12 10.88 -1.18 -7.75
CA PHE A 12 9.71 -0.33 -7.92
C PHE A 12 9.63 0.18 -9.36
N ASP A 13 8.49 -0.05 -10.01
CA ASP A 13 8.22 0.45 -11.36
C ASP A 13 7.27 1.66 -11.29
N PRO A 14 7.75 2.90 -11.53
CA PRO A 14 6.93 4.11 -11.44
C PRO A 14 5.87 4.21 -12.55
N THR A 15 5.93 3.39 -13.60
CA THR A 15 5.02 3.46 -14.75
C THR A 15 3.70 2.71 -14.54
N LYS A 16 3.65 1.79 -13.56
CA LYS A 16 2.48 0.94 -13.30
C LYS A 16 1.48 1.64 -12.38
N LYS A 17 0.20 1.29 -12.51
CA LYS A 17 -0.81 1.68 -11.51
C LYS A 17 -0.78 0.71 -10.33
N ALA A 18 -1.26 1.18 -9.18
CA ALA A 18 -1.49 0.33 -8.03
C ALA A 18 -2.89 -0.30 -8.12
N CYS A 19 -2.96 -1.62 -7.92
CA CYS A 19 -4.20 -2.39 -7.97
C CYS A 19 -4.59 -2.85 -6.57
N PHE A 20 -5.86 -2.62 -6.20
CA PHE A 20 -6.41 -2.96 -4.90
C PHE A 20 -7.54 -3.95 -5.07
N GLY A 21 -7.44 -5.11 -4.41
CA GLY A 21 -8.49 -6.13 -4.39
C GLY A 21 -9.23 -6.09 -3.07
N VAL A 22 -10.56 -5.87 -3.12
CA VAL A 22 -11.45 -6.00 -1.96
C VAL A 22 -12.19 -7.31 -2.06
N LEU A 23 -11.90 -8.22 -1.13
CA LEU A 23 -12.57 -9.51 -1.01
C LEU A 23 -13.49 -9.50 0.22
N PRO A 24 -14.80 -9.75 0.06
CA PRO A 24 -15.69 -9.91 1.20
C PRO A 24 -15.18 -10.99 2.14
N ARG A 25 -15.14 -10.71 3.45
CA ARG A 25 -14.52 -11.56 4.47
C ARG A 25 -15.01 -13.02 4.46
N TYR A 26 -16.25 -13.24 4.10
CA TYR A 26 -16.89 -14.57 4.08
C TYR A 26 -17.06 -15.13 2.66
N ALA A 27 -16.36 -14.57 1.67
CA ALA A 27 -16.32 -15.11 0.33
C ALA A 27 -15.75 -16.54 0.34
N LYS A 28 -16.34 -17.41 -0.47
CA LYS A 28 -15.91 -18.82 -0.58
C LYS A 28 -14.77 -19.04 -1.58
N ASN A 29 -14.51 -18.05 -2.42
CA ASN A 29 -13.46 -18.06 -3.43
C ASN A 29 -13.15 -16.62 -3.88
N GLU A 30 -12.12 -16.49 -4.71
CA GLU A 30 -11.61 -15.23 -5.26
C GLU A 30 -12.49 -14.59 -6.35
N SER A 31 -13.56 -15.25 -6.83
CA SER A 31 -14.40 -14.67 -7.89
C SER A 31 -15.23 -13.49 -7.41
N LEU A 32 -15.27 -13.24 -6.09
CA LEU A 32 -15.92 -12.08 -5.46
C LEU A 32 -14.96 -10.92 -5.20
N ILE A 33 -13.70 -10.99 -5.65
CA ILE A 33 -12.79 -9.85 -5.55
C ILE A 33 -13.30 -8.73 -6.46
N THR A 34 -13.46 -7.54 -5.88
CA THR A 34 -13.64 -6.32 -6.65
C THR A 34 -12.29 -5.61 -6.77
N TRP A 35 -11.85 -5.36 -8.00
CA TRP A 35 -10.55 -4.74 -8.28
C TRP A 35 -10.71 -3.25 -8.56
N PHE A 36 -9.82 -2.47 -7.98
CA PHE A 36 -9.76 -1.02 -8.12
C PHE A 36 -8.36 -0.58 -8.54
N GLU A 37 -8.28 0.50 -9.31
CA GLU A 37 -7.03 1.11 -9.72
C GLU A 37 -6.86 2.50 -9.10
N LEU A 38 -5.67 2.78 -8.59
CA LEU A 38 -5.25 4.12 -8.18
C LEU A 38 -3.90 4.47 -8.83
N PRO A 39 -3.54 5.77 -8.89
CA PRO A 39 -2.20 6.19 -9.30
C PRO A 39 -1.13 5.43 -8.53
N ASN A 40 0.04 5.24 -9.17
CA ASN A 40 1.14 4.49 -8.60
C ASN A 40 1.41 4.88 -7.14
N CYS A 41 1.59 3.88 -6.29
CA CYS A 41 2.01 4.05 -4.92
C CYS A 41 2.71 2.81 -4.41
N PHE A 42 3.62 3.03 -3.47
CA PHE A 42 4.16 1.96 -2.65
C PHE A 42 3.60 2.08 -1.23
N ILE A 43 3.13 0.96 -0.66
CA ILE A 43 2.57 0.90 0.70
C ILE A 43 3.40 -0.08 1.52
N PHE A 44 4.02 0.40 2.60
CA PHE A 44 4.67 -0.46 3.60
C PHE A 44 3.69 -0.89 4.69
N HIS A 45 2.94 0.06 5.25
CA HIS A 45 2.09 -0.17 6.41
C HIS A 45 0.67 0.35 6.15
N ASN A 46 -0.32 -0.46 6.49
CA ASN A 46 -1.71 -0.02 6.58
C ASN A 46 -2.01 0.34 8.04
N ALA A 47 -2.68 1.47 8.26
CA ALA A 47 -3.03 1.94 9.60
C ALA A 47 -4.33 1.34 10.10
N ASN A 48 -5.39 1.44 9.29
CA ASN A 48 -6.69 0.88 9.61
C ASN A 48 -7.53 0.75 8.35
N SER A 49 -8.67 0.10 8.50
CA SER A 49 -9.72 0.07 7.51
C SER A 49 -11.08 0.10 8.15
N ARG A 50 -12.09 0.59 7.43
CA ARG A 50 -13.49 0.54 7.85
C ARG A 50 -14.41 0.43 6.65
N GLU A 51 -15.60 -0.07 6.90
CA GLU A 51 -16.71 -0.03 5.96
C GLU A 51 -17.61 1.15 6.34
N ASP A 52 -18.06 1.92 5.35
CA ASP A 52 -19.00 3.02 5.50
C ASP A 52 -20.02 2.94 4.35
N GLU A 53 -21.21 2.42 4.65
CA GLU A 53 -22.25 2.13 3.67
C GLU A 53 -21.75 1.30 2.46
N ASP A 54 -21.67 1.92 1.28
CA ASP A 54 -21.21 1.32 0.02
C ASP A 54 -19.69 1.46 -0.17
N ASP A 55 -18.99 2.19 0.70
CA ASP A 55 -17.56 2.47 0.59
C ASP A 55 -16.75 1.62 1.57
N MET A 56 -15.66 1.05 1.06
CA MET A 56 -14.58 0.54 1.88
C MET A 56 -13.48 1.61 1.96
N ILE A 57 -13.07 1.96 3.18
CA ILE A 57 -12.09 2.99 3.48
C ILE A 57 -10.82 2.34 4.01
N LEU A 58 -9.67 2.63 3.38
CA LEU A 58 -8.35 2.20 3.81
C LEU A 58 -7.53 3.43 4.23
N ILE A 59 -6.98 3.40 5.44
CA ILE A 59 -6.01 4.38 5.92
C ILE A 59 -4.63 3.73 5.84
N THR A 60 -3.73 4.33 5.08
CA THR A 60 -2.44 3.70 4.73
C THR A 60 -1.31 4.71 4.55
N PHE A 61 -0.07 4.25 4.71
CA PHE A 61 1.13 5.05 4.46
C PHE A 61 1.65 4.81 3.05
N ARG A 62 1.59 5.85 2.22
CA ARG A 62 2.12 5.82 0.86
C ARG A 62 3.52 6.41 0.84
N LEU A 63 4.38 5.78 0.03
CA LEU A 63 5.66 6.33 -0.37
C LEU A 63 5.59 6.66 -1.86
N GLN A 64 6.16 7.81 -2.19
CA GLN A 64 6.29 8.24 -3.57
C GLN A 64 7.68 7.88 -4.08
N ASN A 65 7.74 7.00 -5.09
CA ASN A 65 8.97 6.59 -5.76
C ASN A 65 10.09 6.14 -4.80
N PRO A 66 9.86 5.11 -3.97
CA PRO A 66 10.89 4.66 -3.02
C PRO A 66 12.10 4.10 -3.77
N ASP A 67 13.30 4.52 -3.35
CA ASP A 67 14.54 3.85 -3.69
C ASP A 67 14.75 2.68 -2.73
N LEU A 68 14.33 1.49 -3.15
CA LEU A 68 14.41 0.28 -2.33
C LEU A 68 15.85 -0.22 -2.14
N ASP A 69 16.76 0.07 -3.08
CA ASP A 69 18.17 -0.34 -2.97
C ASP A 69 18.92 0.51 -1.93
N ALA A 70 18.46 1.76 -1.69
CA ALA A 70 19.00 2.62 -0.63
C ALA A 70 18.80 2.06 0.79
N ILE A 71 17.89 1.10 1.00
CA ILE A 71 17.62 0.48 2.31
C ILE A 71 18.80 -0.39 2.79
N ASN A 72 19.63 -0.90 1.88
CA ASN A 72 20.79 -1.76 2.20
C ASN A 72 22.09 -0.96 2.47
N GLY A 73 22.11 0.34 2.20
CA GLY A 73 23.30 1.19 2.35
C GLY A 73 23.56 1.60 3.79
N THR A 74 24.76 1.37 4.29
CA THR A 74 25.22 1.74 5.66
C THR A 74 25.58 3.23 5.78
N GLU A 75 25.20 4.07 4.82
CA GLU A 75 25.64 5.46 4.74
C GLU A 75 24.57 6.42 5.27
N LYS A 76 24.86 6.89 6.48
CA LYS A 76 24.09 7.83 7.27
C LYS A 76 23.91 9.16 6.52
N GLU A 77 22.75 9.77 6.72
CA GLU A 77 22.39 11.19 6.50
C GLU A 77 21.62 11.58 5.22
N GLN A 78 21.88 11.03 4.03
CA GLN A 78 21.11 11.40 2.81
C GLN A 78 19.80 10.62 2.62
N GLN A 79 19.59 9.55 3.39
CA GLN A 79 18.45 8.62 3.27
C GLN A 79 17.09 9.19 3.73
N ARG A 80 17.03 10.39 4.33
CA ARG A 80 15.79 10.92 4.92
C ARG A 80 14.81 11.49 3.89
N ASP A 81 15.28 11.91 2.72
CA ASP A 81 14.41 12.61 1.75
C ASP A 81 13.64 11.65 0.82
N GLY A 82 14.12 10.41 0.64
CA GLY A 82 13.50 9.39 -0.22
C GLY A 82 12.37 8.59 0.45
N PHE A 83 12.23 8.65 1.77
CA PHE A 83 11.25 7.90 2.56
C PHE A 83 10.21 8.82 3.20
N LYS A 84 9.57 9.67 2.39
CA LYS A 84 8.42 10.45 2.84
C LYS A 84 7.19 9.55 2.91
N HIS A 85 6.94 9.06 4.11
CA HIS A 85 5.73 8.33 4.48
C HIS A 85 4.59 9.32 4.66
N GLU A 86 3.66 9.33 3.71
CA GLU A 86 2.50 10.20 3.73
C GLU A 86 1.26 9.38 4.08
N LEU A 87 0.48 9.86 5.05
CA LEU A 87 -0.77 9.22 5.43
C LEU A 87 -1.84 9.54 4.39
N TYR A 88 -2.47 8.51 3.85
CA TYR A 88 -3.56 8.60 2.89
C TYR A 88 -4.80 7.89 3.39
N GLU A 89 -5.95 8.46 3.08
CA GLU A 89 -7.26 7.80 3.12
C GLU A 89 -7.64 7.46 1.67
N MET A 90 -7.97 6.20 1.44
CA MET A 90 -8.42 5.69 0.14
C MET A 90 -9.84 5.17 0.29
N TRP A 91 -10.72 5.55 -0.63
CA TRP A 91 -12.10 5.09 -0.69
C TRP A 91 -12.28 4.21 -1.91
N PHE A 92 -12.99 3.12 -1.71
CA PHE A 92 -13.31 2.13 -2.73
C PHE A 92 -14.81 1.89 -2.69
N ASN A 93 -15.52 2.44 -3.67
CA ASN A 93 -16.96 2.33 -3.73
C ASN A 93 -17.36 0.98 -4.34
N MET A 94 -17.92 0.11 -3.52
CA MET A 94 -18.26 -1.26 -3.87
C MET A 94 -19.44 -1.35 -4.85
N LYS A 95 -20.22 -0.28 -5.01
CA LYS A 95 -21.41 -0.24 -5.87
C LYS A 95 -21.10 0.22 -7.29
N ASN A 96 -20.27 1.23 -7.46
CA ASN A 96 -19.93 1.80 -8.76
C ASN A 96 -18.51 1.46 -9.24
N GLY A 97 -17.68 0.84 -8.39
CA GLY A 97 -16.32 0.42 -8.73
C GLY A 97 -15.30 1.56 -8.82
N LEU A 98 -15.66 2.77 -8.37
CA LEU A 98 -14.75 3.92 -8.36
C LEU A 98 -13.86 3.92 -7.13
N ALA A 99 -12.61 4.33 -7.31
CA ALA A 99 -11.66 4.54 -6.23
C ALA A 99 -11.16 5.98 -6.21
N SER A 100 -10.94 6.50 -5.00
CA SER A 100 -10.35 7.81 -4.80
C SER A 100 -9.39 7.80 -3.61
N GLN A 101 -8.51 8.80 -3.54
CA GLN A 101 -7.54 8.91 -2.45
C GLN A 101 -7.33 10.36 -2.05
N LYS A 102 -7.06 10.59 -0.77
CA LYS A 102 -6.80 11.90 -0.18
C LYS A 102 -5.65 11.80 0.80
N LYS A 103 -4.73 12.75 0.71
CA LYS A 103 -3.64 12.90 1.68
C LYS A 103 -4.20 13.48 2.99
N LEU A 104 -3.91 12.83 4.12
CA LEU A 104 -4.35 13.23 5.46
C LEU A 104 -3.29 14.01 6.25
N SER A 105 -2.01 13.77 6.01
CA SER A 105 -0.91 14.42 6.75
C SER A 105 0.21 14.85 5.80
N GLU A 106 0.76 16.04 6.04
CA GLU A 106 2.03 16.50 5.44
C GLU A 106 3.26 16.00 6.20
N SER A 107 3.09 15.64 7.49
CA SER A 107 4.19 15.17 8.33
C SER A 107 4.47 13.70 8.06
N THR A 108 5.77 13.39 7.96
CA THR A 108 6.30 12.03 7.84
C THR A 108 6.00 11.26 9.12
N VAL A 109 4.97 10.44 9.10
CA VAL A 109 4.62 9.53 10.20
C VAL A 109 4.77 8.12 9.64
N ASP A 110 5.37 7.23 10.41
CA ASP A 110 5.46 5.80 10.10
C ASP A 110 5.14 5.01 11.38
N PHE A 111 4.78 3.74 11.25
CA PHE A 111 4.34 2.86 12.35
C PHE A 111 3.05 3.33 13.06
N PRO A 112 1.87 3.17 12.41
CA PRO A 112 0.60 3.49 13.07
C PRO A 112 0.34 2.55 14.24
N TRP A 113 -0.12 3.13 15.35
CA TRP A 113 -0.80 2.37 16.38
C TRP A 113 -2.24 2.85 16.48
N VAL A 114 -3.18 1.94 16.21
CA VAL A 114 -4.61 2.16 16.39
C VAL A 114 -5.07 1.42 17.64
N ASN A 115 -5.94 2.03 18.44
CA ASN A 115 -6.55 1.37 19.57
C ASN A 115 -7.27 0.10 19.10
N GLU A 116 -6.89 -1.05 19.66
CA GLU A 116 -7.33 -2.37 19.20
C GLU A 116 -8.85 -2.56 19.24
N ASN A 117 -9.56 -1.83 20.10
CA ASN A 117 -11.02 -1.85 20.16
C ASN A 117 -11.70 -1.26 18.90
N TYR A 118 -10.94 -0.51 18.09
CA TYR A 118 -11.41 0.14 16.85
C TYR A 118 -10.75 -0.44 15.58
N THR A 119 -9.99 -1.53 15.72
CA THR A 119 -9.38 -2.22 14.59
C THR A 119 -10.43 -3.12 13.94
N VAL A 120 -10.87 -2.78 12.73
CA VAL A 120 -11.70 -3.68 11.93
C VAL A 120 -10.78 -4.66 11.20
N ARG A 121 -10.99 -5.98 11.40
CA ARG A 121 -10.26 -7.03 10.67
C ARG A 121 -10.79 -7.16 9.24
N VAL A 122 -10.39 -6.26 8.35
CA VAL A 122 -10.57 -6.41 6.90
C VAL A 122 -9.24 -6.92 6.33
N VAL A 123 -9.30 -7.98 5.51
CA VAL A 123 -8.11 -8.56 4.86
C VAL A 123 -7.89 -7.83 3.55
N PHE A 124 -6.81 -7.07 3.44
CA PHE A 124 -6.39 -6.47 2.18
C PHE A 124 -5.38 -7.36 1.49
N GLY A 125 -5.70 -7.75 0.26
CA GLY A 125 -4.70 -8.25 -0.68
C GLY A 125 -4.21 -7.08 -1.54
N SER A 126 -3.03 -6.54 -1.26
CA SER A 126 -2.34 -5.67 -2.21
C SER A 126 -1.47 -6.54 -3.10
N VAL A 127 -1.82 -6.67 -4.39
CA VAL A 127 -0.87 -7.18 -5.38
C VAL A 127 0.02 -6.01 -5.76
N ASN A 128 1.15 -5.89 -5.07
CA ASN A 128 2.24 -5.08 -5.58
C ASN A 128 2.64 -5.69 -6.92
N ALA A 129 2.58 -4.92 -8.00
CA ALA A 129 3.06 -5.34 -9.31
C ALA A 129 4.60 -5.41 -9.32
N SER A 130 5.19 -6.21 -8.43
CA SER A 130 6.57 -6.64 -8.54
C SER A 130 6.68 -7.53 -9.75
N ASN A 131 7.39 -7.09 -10.78
CA ASN A 131 7.84 -8.00 -11.81
C ASN A 131 8.78 -9.01 -11.14
N GLN A 132 8.30 -10.24 -10.92
CA GLN A 132 9.18 -11.40 -10.88
C GLN A 132 9.64 -11.64 -12.32
N GLU A 133 10.71 -11.00 -12.75
CA GLU A 133 11.50 -11.58 -13.83
C GLU A 133 12.41 -12.64 -13.21
N SER A 134 12.01 -13.90 -13.38
CA SER A 134 12.95 -15.01 -13.29
C SER A 134 14.03 -14.80 -14.34
N ARG A 135 15.24 -14.47 -13.90
CA ARG A 135 16.46 -14.79 -14.65
C ARG A 135 17.06 -16.06 -14.10
#